data_AF-A0A3P7CM23-F1
#
_entry.id   AF-A0A3P7CM23-F1
#
_cell.length_a   1.000
_cell.length_b   1.000
_cell.length_c   1.000
_cell.angle_alpha   90.00
_cell.angle_beta   90.00
_cell.angle_gamma   90.00
#
_symmetry.space_group_name_H-M   'P 1'
#
loop_
_entity.id
_entity.type
_entity.pdbx_description
1 polymer ?
#
loop_
_entity_poly.entity_id
_entity_poly.type
_entity_poly.pdbx_seq_one_letter_code
_entity_poly.pdbx_strand_id
1 'polypeptide(L)'
;MKASKLEQLLKAFNSSVLRIKDAILTIRSLELQPFISDQYASSLPAASSHLVYNSIQSGLIRNLGKPLAKFLLSRPTSFTECVTLARIKFDKYYNHKAHHLLEKFPEDAKTYNGTAFWQLPKRRPTPLTFSLKDPLHVQFVWSFARLLAHQMGIKYPQADDHHSAATLLEEYLSDFTLQPYTTSDKEILTDPSIRRKPDAKSGKLNLPTLLQLINSIEAKYSKAKDDQLICIPAHFEKDDEVLGHVDFVDAAANLRALMYGLPLTPRHEVKRIAGRIMPAIATTTAVVAGLVCVEALKFFAFLSPPNHPHDPLPTALLEVARNYFVNLGAPTIYSIRPSPCRLQSLPNGVTVSTWNPWTLPIPHDAPQFTLSDLITTLQERFGLSASLISQQSRVLYMEDFNFYNQKLGWSLLSLLSYDPEDSYVDLIVTYHSGGVDVEAPRLRIILPSPSVSGTSS
;
A
#
# COMPACT_ATOMS: atom_id res chain seq x y z
N MET A 1 6.03 15.95 34.81
CA MET A 1 6.71 14.66 35.07
C MET A 1 7.52 14.28 33.84
N LYS A 2 8.80 13.92 33.97
CA LYS A 2 9.57 13.36 32.85
C LYS A 2 8.82 12.12 32.37
N ALA A 3 8.57 12.01 31.06
CA ALA A 3 8.00 10.81 30.49
C ALA A 3 8.82 9.60 30.95
N SER A 4 8.17 8.50 31.35
CA SER A 4 8.91 7.26 31.63
C SER A 4 9.75 6.91 30.40
N LYS A 5 10.98 6.42 30.57
CA LYS A 5 11.83 6.00 29.44
C LYS A 5 11.11 5.01 28.51
N LEU A 6 10.19 4.22 29.07
CA LEU A 6 9.30 3.35 28.32
C LEU A 6 8.39 4.13 27.37
N GLU A 7 7.85 5.26 27.80
CA GLU A 7 6.98 6.13 26.98
C GLU A 7 7.75 6.77 25.83
N GLN A 8 8.98 7.23 26.07
CA GLN A 8 9.85 7.77 25.01
C GLN A 8 10.17 6.70 23.97
N LEU A 9 10.53 5.49 24.41
CA LEU A 9 10.72 4.34 23.52
C LEU A 9 9.46 4.05 22.72
N LEU A 10 8.32 3.88 23.37
CA LEU A 10 7.06 3.56 22.70
C LEU A 10 6.63 4.66 21.71
N LYS A 11 6.90 5.93 22.00
CA LYS A 11 6.66 7.05 21.08
C LYS A 11 7.58 6.99 19.85
N ALA A 12 8.87 6.71 20.04
CA ALA A 12 9.81 6.49 18.94
C ALA A 12 9.46 5.25 18.10
N PHE A 13 8.89 4.22 18.72
CA PHE A 13 8.41 3.03 18.02
C PHE A 13 7.09 3.24 17.29
N ASN A 14 6.13 3.97 17.85
CA ASN A 14 4.84 4.15 17.18
C ASN A 14 4.98 4.95 15.86
N SER A 15 5.91 5.92 15.82
CA SER A 15 6.25 6.65 14.59
C SER A 15 7.04 5.82 13.56
N SER A 16 7.76 4.78 14.00
CA SER A 16 8.65 3.98 13.14
C SER A 16 8.12 2.61 12.75
N VAL A 17 7.31 1.94 13.59
CA VAL A 17 6.66 0.64 13.34
C VAL A 17 5.67 0.73 12.17
N LEU A 18 5.05 1.89 11.97
CA LEU A 18 4.22 2.18 10.80
C LEU A 18 5.01 2.09 9.48
N ARG A 19 6.35 2.26 9.50
CA ARG A 19 7.21 2.35 8.29
C ARG A 19 8.23 1.21 8.16
N ILE A 20 8.64 0.59 9.26
CA ILE A 20 9.45 -0.65 9.23
C ILE A 20 8.61 -1.82 8.70
N LYS A 21 7.28 -1.80 8.92
CA LYS A 21 6.37 -2.69 8.20
C LYS A 21 6.62 -2.52 6.70
N ASP A 22 6.75 -1.31 6.18
CA ASP A 22 6.94 -1.04 4.75
C ASP A 22 8.33 -1.46 4.23
N ALA A 23 9.42 -1.24 4.98
CA ALA A 23 10.76 -1.68 4.60
C ALA A 23 10.95 -3.21 4.69
N ILE A 24 10.33 -3.87 5.67
CA ILE A 24 10.25 -5.33 5.74
C ILE A 24 9.22 -5.85 4.71
N LEU A 25 8.21 -5.05 4.33
CA LEU A 25 7.25 -5.39 3.26
C LEU A 25 7.94 -5.47 1.90
N THR A 26 9.01 -4.73 1.66
CA THR A 26 9.87 -4.90 0.48
C THR A 26 10.50 -6.30 0.44
N ILE A 27 10.84 -6.88 1.60
CA ILE A 27 11.34 -8.26 1.73
C ILE A 27 10.20 -9.29 1.78
N ARG A 28 9.02 -8.91 2.28
CA ARG A 28 7.80 -9.75 2.25
C ARG A 28 7.25 -9.93 0.84
N SER A 29 7.75 -9.20 -0.15
CA SER A 29 7.31 -9.29 -1.55
C SER A 29 7.79 -10.57 -2.26
N LEU A 30 8.74 -11.32 -1.66
CA LEU A 30 9.29 -12.56 -2.24
C LEU A 30 8.84 -13.86 -1.53
N GLU A 31 7.64 -13.87 -0.91
CA GLU A 31 6.71 -15.02 -0.73
C GLU A 31 5.86 -14.88 0.56
N LEU A 32 4.55 -15.19 0.42
CA LEU A 32 3.52 -15.49 1.45
C LEU A 32 2.54 -14.36 1.83
N GLN A 33 1.39 -14.42 1.16
CA GLN A 33 0.28 -13.47 1.10
C GLN A 33 -0.89 -13.58 2.13
N PRO A 34 -0.89 -14.29 3.29
CA PRO A 34 -2.14 -14.42 4.06
C PRO A 34 -2.28 -13.60 5.37
N PHE A 35 -1.60 -12.46 5.59
CA PHE A 35 -1.82 -11.65 6.82
C PHE A 35 -2.20 -10.18 6.61
N ILE A 36 -2.79 -9.86 5.46
CA ILE A 36 -3.49 -8.58 5.29
C ILE A 36 -4.99 -8.87 5.47
N SER A 37 -5.50 -8.54 6.64
CA SER A 37 -6.89 -8.12 6.81
C SER A 37 -6.89 -6.93 7.76
N ASP A 38 -7.26 -5.78 7.20
CA ASP A 38 -8.01 -4.69 7.81
C ASP A 38 -7.69 -4.29 9.25
N GLN A 39 -7.03 -3.14 9.38
CA GLN A 39 -7.49 -1.99 10.16
C GLN A 39 -6.38 -0.93 10.16
N TYR A 40 -6.77 0.33 10.38
CA TYR A 40 -5.93 1.53 10.49
C TYR A 40 -5.72 2.34 9.19
N ALA A 41 -6.83 2.62 8.52
CA ALA A 41 -7.09 3.98 8.05
C ALA A 41 -8.06 4.63 9.06
N SER A 42 -7.53 5.43 9.97
CA SER A 42 -8.35 6.39 10.71
C SER A 42 -7.50 7.60 11.06
N SER A 43 -7.85 8.69 10.39
CA SER A 43 -7.47 10.08 10.63
C SER A 43 -7.42 10.43 12.12
N LEU A 44 -6.37 11.12 12.56
CA LEU A 44 -6.37 11.87 13.81
C LEU A 44 -7.09 13.20 13.59
N PRO A 45 -8.13 13.55 14.38
CA PRO A 45 -8.69 14.90 14.37
C PRO A 45 -7.72 15.86 15.07
N ALA A 46 -7.53 17.03 14.46
CA ALA A 46 -6.86 18.15 15.09
C ALA A 46 -7.79 18.81 16.12
N ALA A 47 -7.44 18.78 17.42
CA ALA A 47 -7.81 19.83 18.38
C ALA A 47 -7.17 19.63 19.78
N SER A 48 -6.77 20.77 20.35
CA SER A 48 -6.59 21.13 21.78
C SER A 48 -5.57 20.36 22.64
N SER A 49 -4.37 20.93 22.63
CA SER A 49 -3.27 20.77 23.60
C SER A 49 -3.72 21.07 25.04
N HIS A 50 -3.61 20.04 25.91
CA HIS A 50 -3.34 20.05 27.36
C HIS A 50 -4.11 18.98 28.15
N LEU A 51 -5.23 18.45 27.63
CA LEU A 51 -5.94 17.29 28.24
C LEU A 51 -5.57 15.93 27.61
N VAL A 52 -4.83 15.96 26.49
CA VAL A 52 -4.44 14.79 25.70
C VAL A 52 -3.22 14.03 26.28
N TYR A 53 -2.48 14.64 27.22
CA TYR A 53 -1.23 14.04 27.70
C TYR A 53 -1.44 12.78 28.55
N ASN A 54 -2.52 12.73 29.36
CA ASN A 54 -2.82 11.56 30.21
C ASN A 54 -3.59 10.45 29.45
N SER A 55 -4.36 10.79 28.42
CA SER A 55 -5.09 9.79 27.61
C SER A 55 -4.16 9.05 26.64
N ILE A 56 -3.12 9.71 26.10
CA ILE A 56 -2.09 9.06 25.27
C ILE A 56 -1.25 8.07 26.09
N GLN A 57 -0.91 8.39 27.34
CA GLN A 57 -0.11 7.52 28.23
C GLN A 57 -0.79 6.16 28.48
N SER A 58 -2.11 6.15 28.73
CA SER A 58 -2.87 4.91 28.92
C SER A 58 -3.08 4.13 27.62
N GLY A 59 -3.23 4.82 26.47
CA GLY A 59 -3.41 4.19 25.15
C GLY A 59 -2.16 3.45 24.65
N LEU A 60 -0.96 4.01 24.88
CA LEU A 60 0.31 3.43 24.39
C LEU A 60 0.67 2.14 25.14
N ILE A 61 0.50 2.11 26.46
CA ILE A 61 0.74 0.91 27.29
C ILE A 61 -0.32 -0.15 26.99
N ARG A 62 -1.57 0.25 26.71
CA ARG A 62 -2.65 -0.67 26.31
C ARG A 62 -2.38 -1.35 24.96
N ASN A 63 -1.54 -0.75 24.12
CA ASN A 63 -1.09 -1.30 22.84
C ASN A 63 0.21 -2.13 22.94
N LEU A 64 0.80 -2.30 24.14
CA LEU A 64 2.00 -3.11 24.35
C LEU A 64 1.67 -4.61 24.21
N GLY A 65 1.70 -5.12 22.98
CA GLY A 65 1.57 -6.54 22.70
C GLY A 65 2.85 -7.34 23.01
N LYS A 66 2.71 -8.66 23.22
CA LYS A 66 3.84 -9.61 23.36
C LYS A 66 4.94 -9.43 22.30
N PRO A 67 4.63 -9.22 21.00
CA PRO A 67 5.65 -9.05 19.97
C PRO A 67 6.51 -7.80 20.18
N LEU A 68 5.87 -6.68 20.56
CA LEU A 68 6.55 -5.40 20.78
C LEU A 68 7.42 -5.47 22.05
N ALA A 69 6.90 -6.04 23.13
CA ALA A 69 7.68 -6.24 24.36
C ALA A 69 8.91 -7.13 24.12
N LYS A 70 8.76 -8.24 23.37
CA LYS A 70 9.87 -9.11 22.99
C LYS A 70 10.91 -8.37 22.14
N PHE A 71 10.46 -7.53 21.20
CA PHE A 71 11.34 -6.71 20.39
C PHE A 71 12.17 -5.75 21.27
N LEU A 72 11.52 -5.01 22.17
CA LEU A 72 12.17 -4.06 23.08
C LEU A 72 13.20 -4.74 23.98
N LEU A 73 12.91 -5.94 24.49
CA LEU A 73 13.86 -6.72 25.28
C LEU A 73 15.02 -7.26 24.44
N SER A 74 14.81 -7.57 23.16
CA SER A 74 15.86 -8.04 22.24
C SER A 74 16.59 -6.93 21.49
N ARG A 75 16.23 -5.66 21.68
CA ARG A 75 16.82 -4.52 20.97
C ARG A 75 18.33 -4.45 21.26
N PRO A 76 19.19 -4.37 20.23
CA PRO A 76 20.63 -4.24 20.42
C PRO A 76 21.00 -2.85 20.94
N THR A 77 22.04 -2.79 21.77
CA THR A 77 22.60 -1.55 22.34
C THR A 77 24.02 -1.25 21.85
N SER A 78 24.68 -2.21 21.23
CA SER A 78 26.02 -2.11 20.64
C SER A 78 26.03 -2.69 19.23
N PHE A 79 27.05 -2.35 18.43
CA PHE A 79 27.19 -2.93 17.09
C PHE A 79 27.47 -4.44 17.14
N THR A 80 28.23 -4.92 18.13
CA THR A 80 28.42 -6.36 18.40
C THR A 80 27.08 -7.07 18.63
N GLU A 81 26.16 -6.46 19.38
CA GLU A 81 24.80 -7.00 19.53
C GLU A 81 24.00 -6.98 18.21
N CYS A 82 24.20 -5.98 17.34
CA CYS A 82 23.59 -5.99 16.00
C CYS A 82 24.11 -7.16 15.15
N VAL A 83 25.42 -7.41 15.17
CA VAL A 83 26.07 -8.51 14.41
C VAL A 83 25.61 -9.88 14.93
N THR A 84 25.62 -10.09 16.24
CA THR A 84 25.13 -11.34 16.84
C THR A 84 23.64 -11.56 16.57
N LEU A 85 22.82 -10.50 16.62
CA LEU A 85 21.41 -10.59 16.24
C LEU A 85 21.23 -10.93 14.76
N ALA A 86 22.04 -10.34 13.86
CA ALA A 86 22.05 -10.68 12.44
C ALA A 86 22.41 -12.15 12.21
N ARG A 87 23.44 -12.65 12.92
CA ARG A 87 23.87 -14.04 12.90
C ARG A 87 22.75 -14.99 13.37
N ILE A 88 22.09 -14.70 14.50
CA ILE A 88 20.92 -15.45 14.99
C ILE A 88 19.78 -15.48 13.95
N LYS A 89 19.56 -14.35 13.24
CA LYS A 89 18.53 -14.27 12.20
C LYS A 89 18.88 -15.11 10.98
N PHE A 90 20.16 -15.17 10.60
CA PHE A 90 20.63 -16.05 9.54
C PHE A 90 20.23 -17.51 9.83
N ASP A 91 20.61 -18.07 10.98
CA ASP A 91 20.26 -19.47 11.28
C ASP A 91 18.76 -19.63 11.41
N LYS A 92 18.08 -18.68 12.06
CA LYS A 92 16.63 -18.74 12.18
C LYS A 92 15.94 -18.87 10.82
N TYR A 93 16.38 -18.12 9.80
CA TYR A 93 15.70 -18.06 8.51
C TYR A 93 16.14 -19.12 7.53
N TYR A 94 17.44 -19.45 7.49
CA TYR A 94 18.03 -20.31 6.46
C TYR A 94 18.44 -21.70 6.98
N ASN A 95 18.46 -21.90 8.30
CA ASN A 95 18.80 -23.18 8.93
C ASN A 95 17.61 -23.76 9.70
N HIS A 96 17.22 -23.15 10.82
CA HIS A 96 16.19 -23.63 11.74
C HIS A 96 14.82 -23.77 11.08
N LYS A 97 14.43 -22.83 10.21
CA LYS A 97 13.19 -22.94 9.44
C LYS A 97 13.20 -24.10 8.46
N ALA A 98 14.36 -24.40 7.86
CA ALA A 98 14.50 -25.54 6.96
C ALA A 98 14.40 -26.84 7.76
N HIS A 99 15.10 -26.97 8.89
CA HIS A 99 14.97 -28.12 9.79
C HIS A 99 13.53 -28.32 10.26
N HIS A 100 12.87 -27.27 10.73
CA HIS A 100 11.46 -27.34 11.15
C HIS A 100 10.52 -27.85 10.04
N LEU A 101 10.77 -27.43 8.79
CA LEU A 101 9.99 -27.89 7.65
C LEU A 101 10.27 -29.35 7.30
N LEU A 102 11.52 -29.79 7.38
CA LEU A 102 11.94 -31.17 7.13
C LEU A 102 11.51 -32.14 8.23
N GLU A 103 11.41 -31.68 9.48
CA GLU A 103 10.85 -32.48 10.59
C GLU A 103 9.35 -32.71 10.44
N LYS A 104 8.61 -31.68 10.02
CA LYS A 104 7.17 -31.77 9.78
C LYS A 104 6.83 -32.55 8.51
N PHE A 105 7.67 -32.43 7.48
CA PHE A 105 7.51 -33.14 6.21
C PHE A 105 8.83 -33.83 5.83
N PRO A 106 9.03 -35.05 6.36
CA PRO A 106 10.17 -35.90 6.00
C PRO A 106 10.27 -36.18 4.50
N GLU A 107 11.38 -36.78 4.08
CA GLU A 107 11.67 -37.03 2.66
C GLU A 107 10.64 -37.97 1.99
N ASP A 108 10.13 -38.93 2.76
CA ASP A 108 9.10 -39.89 2.38
C ASP A 108 7.67 -39.38 2.62
N ALA A 109 7.48 -38.12 3.04
CA ALA A 109 6.17 -37.56 3.26
C ALA A 109 5.32 -37.63 1.98
N LYS A 110 4.09 -38.14 2.12
CA LYS A 110 3.10 -38.23 1.04
C LYS A 110 1.94 -37.28 1.31
N THR A 111 1.36 -36.77 0.24
CA THR A 111 0.09 -36.02 0.29
C THR A 111 -1.08 -36.97 0.51
N TYR A 112 -2.27 -36.43 0.78
CA TYR A 112 -3.51 -37.21 0.91
C TYR A 112 -3.80 -38.10 -0.33
N ASN A 113 -3.32 -37.69 -1.51
CA ASN A 113 -3.43 -38.43 -2.77
C ASN A 113 -2.33 -39.49 -2.96
N GLY A 114 -1.47 -39.75 -1.98
CA GLY A 114 -0.39 -40.74 -2.07
C GLY A 114 0.83 -40.33 -2.90
N THR A 115 0.82 -39.14 -3.52
CA THR A 115 1.97 -38.58 -4.24
C THR A 115 2.99 -37.97 -3.27
N ALA A 116 4.26 -37.91 -3.67
CA ALA A 116 5.33 -37.32 -2.85
C ALA A 116 5.00 -35.85 -2.50
N PHE A 117 5.22 -35.48 -1.24
CA PHE A 117 5.01 -34.12 -0.78
C PHE A 117 5.99 -33.15 -1.45
N TRP A 118 7.25 -33.58 -1.58
CA TRP A 118 8.34 -32.84 -2.24
C TRP A 118 8.38 -33.14 -3.74
N GLN A 119 7.43 -32.55 -4.46
CA GLN A 119 7.41 -32.53 -5.93
C GLN A 119 7.01 -31.14 -6.39
N LEU A 120 7.42 -30.75 -7.60
CA LEU A 120 7.08 -29.44 -8.16
C LEU A 120 5.55 -29.21 -8.06
N PRO A 121 5.12 -28.04 -7.57
CA PRO A 121 5.89 -26.82 -7.31
C PRO A 121 6.66 -26.77 -5.96
N LYS A 122 6.52 -27.75 -5.07
CA LYS A 122 7.15 -27.77 -3.73
C LYS A 122 8.56 -28.35 -3.77
N ARG A 123 9.56 -27.47 -3.67
CA ARG A 123 10.98 -27.88 -3.57
C ARG A 123 11.37 -28.14 -2.13
N ARG A 124 12.12 -29.22 -1.91
CA ARG A 124 12.72 -29.53 -0.61
C ARG A 124 13.76 -28.46 -0.24
N PRO A 125 13.74 -27.90 0.98
CA PRO A 125 14.79 -26.99 1.42
C PRO A 125 16.05 -27.75 1.85
N THR A 126 17.21 -27.11 1.72
CA THR A 126 18.49 -27.53 2.28
C THR A 126 18.91 -26.52 3.35
N PRO A 127 19.03 -26.92 4.63
CA PRO A 127 19.48 -26.01 5.69
C PRO A 127 20.88 -25.46 5.39
N LEU A 128 21.05 -24.15 5.51
CA LEU A 128 22.33 -23.48 5.26
C LEU A 128 23.13 -23.34 6.55
N THR A 129 24.41 -23.68 6.51
CA THR A 129 25.36 -23.43 7.59
C THR A 129 26.15 -22.16 7.30
N PHE A 130 26.21 -21.24 8.26
CA PHE A 130 26.94 -19.99 8.09
C PHE A 130 28.44 -20.25 7.94
N SER A 131 29.08 -19.45 7.09
CA SER A 131 30.51 -19.51 6.80
C SER A 131 31.01 -18.11 6.49
N LEU A 132 32.09 -17.68 7.13
CA LEU A 132 32.77 -16.41 6.84
C LEU A 132 33.48 -16.40 5.48
N LYS A 133 33.67 -17.58 4.87
CA LYS A 133 34.26 -17.72 3.53
C LYS A 133 33.27 -17.45 2.41
N ASP A 134 31.98 -17.51 2.70
CA ASP A 134 30.93 -17.30 1.71
C ASP A 134 30.55 -15.81 1.67
N PRO A 135 30.77 -15.11 0.54
CA PRO A 135 30.48 -13.68 0.44
C PRO A 135 28.99 -13.38 0.65
N LEU A 136 28.08 -14.28 0.28
CA LEU A 136 26.65 -14.09 0.44
C LEU A 136 26.22 -14.16 1.90
N HIS A 137 26.84 -15.06 2.67
CA HIS A 137 26.64 -15.17 4.12
C HIS A 137 27.11 -13.91 4.84
N VAL A 138 28.32 -13.45 4.50
CA VAL A 138 28.93 -12.22 5.02
C VAL A 138 28.05 -11.01 4.68
N GLN A 139 27.63 -10.88 3.41
CA GLN A 139 26.79 -9.78 2.94
C GLN A 139 25.46 -9.71 3.69
N PHE A 140 24.80 -10.84 3.95
CA PHE A 140 23.56 -10.87 4.73
C PHE A 140 23.76 -10.35 6.16
N VAL A 141 24.75 -10.90 6.88
CA VAL A 141 24.98 -10.55 8.28
C VAL A 141 25.43 -9.09 8.41
N TRP A 142 26.33 -8.64 7.54
CA TRP A 142 26.86 -7.29 7.51
C TRP A 142 25.77 -6.26 7.19
N SER A 143 25.04 -6.43 6.08
CA SER A 143 23.99 -5.49 5.67
C SER A 143 22.84 -5.44 6.69
N PHE A 144 22.42 -6.57 7.25
CA PHE A 144 21.41 -6.61 8.31
C PHE A 144 21.86 -5.89 9.58
N ALA A 145 23.11 -6.09 10.01
CA ALA A 145 23.65 -5.44 11.21
C ALA A 145 23.74 -3.92 11.03
N ARG A 146 24.15 -3.44 9.85
CA ARG A 146 24.20 -2.00 9.51
C ARG A 146 22.82 -1.36 9.53
N LEU A 147 21.83 -2.02 8.93
CA LEU A 147 20.44 -1.55 8.94
C LEU A 147 19.88 -1.45 10.37
N LEU A 148 20.14 -2.47 11.20
CA LEU A 148 19.77 -2.43 12.61
C LEU A 148 20.48 -1.33 13.38
N ALA A 149 21.78 -1.16 13.17
CA ALA A 149 22.56 -0.14 13.85
C ALA A 149 22.07 1.27 13.48
N HIS A 150 21.81 1.51 12.19
CA HIS A 150 21.20 2.75 11.71
C HIS A 150 19.84 3.00 12.35
N GLN A 151 18.96 1.98 12.37
CA GLN A 151 17.65 2.07 13.02
C GLN A 151 17.76 2.46 14.49
N MET A 152 18.79 2.02 15.21
CA MET A 152 18.99 2.32 16.62
C MET A 152 19.88 3.54 16.90
N GLY A 153 20.36 4.24 15.87
CA GLY A 153 21.31 5.35 16.02
C GLY A 153 22.70 4.92 16.52
N ILE A 154 23.06 3.65 16.38
CA ILE A 154 24.34 3.08 16.81
C ILE A 154 25.37 3.33 15.71
N LYS A 155 26.52 3.90 16.08
CA LYS A 155 27.66 4.05 15.17
C LYS A 155 28.28 2.68 14.89
N TYR A 156 28.68 2.47 13.65
CA TYR A 156 29.31 1.24 13.18
C TYR A 156 30.50 1.57 12.28
N PRO A 157 31.53 0.70 12.24
CA PRO A 157 32.67 0.88 11.34
C PRO A 157 32.23 0.74 9.89
N GLN A 158 32.75 1.56 8.99
CA GLN A 158 32.63 1.31 7.55
C GLN A 158 33.69 0.28 7.17
N ALA A 159 33.31 -0.70 6.34
CA ALA A 159 34.30 -1.58 5.72
C ALA A 159 35.12 -0.74 4.74
N ASP A 160 36.44 -0.86 4.82
CA ASP A 160 37.39 -0.14 3.97
C ASP A 160 38.40 -1.13 3.35
N ASP A 161 39.34 -0.62 2.56
CA ASP A 161 40.35 -1.43 1.87
C ASP A 161 41.27 -2.21 2.85
N HIS A 162 41.31 -1.82 4.13
CA HIS A 162 42.14 -2.44 5.16
C HIS A 162 41.37 -3.43 6.04
N HIS A 163 40.06 -3.24 6.25
CA HIS A 163 39.19 -4.10 7.05
C HIS A 163 37.96 -4.52 6.23
N SER A 164 38.05 -5.72 5.64
CA SER A 164 36.92 -6.34 4.97
C SER A 164 35.76 -6.59 5.95
N ALA A 165 34.53 -6.65 5.43
CA ALA A 165 33.38 -7.02 6.24
C ALA A 165 33.57 -8.41 6.91
N ALA A 166 34.24 -9.35 6.24
CA ALA A 166 34.49 -10.69 6.79
C ALA A 166 35.41 -10.65 8.03
N THR A 167 36.49 -9.87 7.97
CA THR A 167 37.43 -9.71 9.11
C THR A 167 36.79 -9.03 10.29
N LEU A 168 35.97 -7.99 10.06
CA LEU A 168 35.21 -7.33 11.13
C LEU A 168 34.18 -8.28 11.75
N LEU A 169 33.48 -9.08 10.94
CA LEU A 169 32.54 -10.07 11.44
C LEU A 169 33.23 -11.17 12.26
N GLU A 170 34.43 -11.59 11.88
CA GLU A 170 35.21 -12.57 12.64
C GLU A 170 35.54 -12.06 14.05
N GLU A 171 35.98 -10.81 14.15
CA GLU A 171 36.25 -10.14 15.44
C GLU A 171 34.98 -10.05 16.30
N TYR A 172 33.87 -9.56 15.73
CA TYR A 172 32.61 -9.41 16.49
C TYR A 172 31.94 -10.74 16.87
N LEU A 173 32.29 -11.84 16.20
CA LEU A 173 31.72 -13.17 16.44
C LEU A 173 32.65 -14.11 17.21
N SER A 174 33.84 -13.67 17.64
CA SER A 174 34.81 -14.51 18.36
C SER A 174 34.21 -15.20 19.60
N ASP A 175 33.43 -14.44 20.36
CA ASP A 175 32.83 -14.88 21.62
C ASP A 175 31.38 -15.37 21.44
N PHE A 176 30.88 -15.39 20.20
CA PHE A 176 29.50 -15.72 19.91
C PHE A 176 29.31 -17.24 19.78
N THR A 177 28.50 -17.80 20.67
CA THR A 177 28.05 -19.19 20.56
C THR A 177 26.58 -19.24 20.13
N LEU A 178 26.32 -19.88 19.00
CA LEU A 178 24.95 -20.06 18.51
C LEU A 178 24.22 -21.12 19.34
N GLN A 179 22.97 -20.83 19.74
CA GLN A 179 22.12 -21.85 20.33
C GLN A 179 21.64 -22.85 19.27
N PRO A 180 21.76 -24.17 19.54
CA PRO A 180 21.34 -25.19 18.60
C PRO A 180 19.84 -25.12 18.35
N TYR A 181 19.44 -25.57 17.17
CA TYR A 181 18.02 -25.71 16.83
C TYR A 181 17.32 -26.64 17.82
N THR A 182 16.14 -26.22 18.30
CA THR A 182 15.23 -27.04 19.09
C THR A 182 13.92 -27.19 18.31
N THR A 183 13.33 -28.39 18.38
CA THR A 183 12.07 -28.72 17.72
C THR A 183 10.98 -27.70 18.08
N SER A 184 10.16 -27.35 17.10
CA SER A 184 9.06 -26.42 17.29
C SER A 184 7.72 -27.09 17.01
N ASP A 185 6.75 -26.90 17.91
CA ASP A 185 5.38 -27.39 17.73
C ASP A 185 4.52 -26.53 16.81
N LYS A 186 5.11 -25.51 16.17
CA LYS A 186 4.36 -24.61 15.29
C LYS A 186 3.78 -25.37 14.11
N GLU A 187 2.50 -25.12 13.86
CA GLU A 187 1.80 -25.68 12.70
C GLU A 187 2.24 -24.98 11.42
N ILE A 188 2.54 -25.78 10.40
CA ILE A 188 2.88 -25.32 9.05
C ILE A 188 1.64 -25.52 8.18
N LEU A 189 1.04 -24.41 7.75
CA LEU A 189 -0.08 -24.43 6.82
C LEU A 189 0.44 -24.74 5.41
N THR A 190 -0.10 -25.79 4.80
CA THR A 190 0.29 -26.26 3.46
C THR A 190 -0.69 -25.85 2.36
N ASP A 191 -1.89 -25.40 2.73
CA ASP A 191 -2.95 -24.95 1.82
C ASP A 191 -3.12 -23.42 1.94
N PRO A 192 -2.90 -22.65 0.85
CA PRO A 192 -3.10 -21.20 0.84
C PRO A 192 -4.58 -20.78 1.01
N SER A 193 -5.53 -21.69 0.78
CA SER A 193 -6.99 -21.45 0.95
C SER A 193 -7.41 -21.46 2.42
N ILE A 194 -6.64 -22.17 3.26
CA ILE A 194 -6.86 -22.19 4.71
C ILE A 194 -6.27 -20.90 5.27
N ARG A 195 -7.11 -19.87 5.36
CA ARG A 195 -6.79 -18.68 6.15
C ARG A 195 -6.56 -19.12 7.59
N ARG A 196 -5.38 -18.81 8.11
CA ARG A 196 -5.10 -18.96 9.54
C ARG A 196 -6.24 -18.25 10.29
N LYS A 197 -6.99 -18.97 11.12
CA LYS A 197 -7.89 -18.30 12.07
C LYS A 197 -7.01 -17.26 12.79
N PRO A 198 -7.39 -15.96 12.83
CA PRO A 198 -6.64 -15.00 13.62
C PRO A 198 -6.47 -15.63 14.99
N ASP A 199 -5.23 -15.73 15.47
CA ASP A 199 -4.94 -16.39 16.74
C ASP A 199 -5.96 -15.88 17.77
N ALA A 200 -6.93 -16.71 18.16
CA ALA A 200 -7.81 -16.41 19.30
C ALA A 200 -6.98 -16.26 20.60
N LYS A 201 -5.67 -16.55 20.50
CA LYS A 201 -4.61 -16.32 21.46
C LYS A 201 -3.70 -15.12 21.12
N SER A 202 -4.17 -14.07 20.44
CA SER A 202 -3.70 -12.71 20.78
C SER A 202 -4.26 -12.35 22.16
N GLY A 203 -3.94 -13.18 23.16
CA GLY A 203 -4.45 -13.03 24.51
C GLY A 203 -4.07 -11.64 24.96
N LYS A 204 -5.07 -10.83 25.31
CA LYS A 204 -4.86 -9.67 26.18
C LYS A 204 -3.90 -10.15 27.26
N LEU A 205 -2.72 -9.55 27.31
CA LEU A 205 -1.71 -9.91 28.30
C LEU A 205 -2.39 -9.83 29.67
N ASN A 206 -2.32 -10.92 30.44
CA ASN A 206 -2.79 -10.88 31.82
C ASN A 206 -2.01 -9.79 32.54
N LEU A 207 -2.68 -8.99 33.37
CA LEU A 207 -2.08 -7.84 34.05
C LEU A 207 -0.74 -8.18 34.75
N PRO A 208 -0.57 -9.34 35.43
CA PRO A 208 0.71 -9.71 36.03
C PRO A 208 1.83 -9.90 34.99
N THR A 209 1.56 -10.57 33.88
CA THR A 209 2.55 -10.76 32.80
C THR A 209 2.92 -9.46 32.09
N LEU A 210 1.96 -8.54 31.97
CA LEU A 210 2.22 -7.20 31.42
C LEU A 210 3.16 -6.41 32.34
N LEU A 211 2.89 -6.41 33.64
CA LEU A 211 3.73 -5.73 34.64
C LEU A 211 5.15 -6.30 34.69
N GLN A 212 5.30 -7.64 34.64
CA GLN A 212 6.62 -8.27 34.56
C GLN A 212 7.41 -7.85 33.31
N LEU A 213 6.75 -7.77 32.15
CA LEU A 213 7.38 -7.31 30.92
C LEU A 213 7.79 -5.84 31.01
N ILE A 214 6.93 -4.98 31.54
CA ILE A 214 7.22 -3.55 31.76
C ILE A 214 8.45 -3.41 32.68
N ASN A 215 8.46 -4.08 33.83
CA ASN A 215 9.59 -4.02 34.77
C ASN A 215 10.90 -4.51 34.13
N SER A 216 10.83 -5.56 33.30
CA SER A 216 12.01 -6.08 32.59
C SER A 216 12.55 -5.08 31.57
N ILE A 217 11.66 -4.38 30.85
CA ILE A 217 12.03 -3.35 29.88
C ILE A 217 12.63 -2.15 30.62
N GLU A 218 11.98 -1.67 31.68
CA GLU A 218 12.47 -0.55 32.49
C GLU A 218 13.81 -0.86 33.13
N ALA A 219 14.02 -2.08 33.64
CA ALA A 219 15.29 -2.52 34.18
C ALA A 219 16.41 -2.46 33.12
N LYS A 220 16.14 -2.93 31.89
CA LYS A 220 17.10 -2.88 30.77
C LYS A 220 17.49 -1.45 30.39
N TYR A 221 16.53 -0.53 30.35
CA TYR A 221 16.76 0.86 29.93
C TYR A 221 17.00 1.83 31.10
N SER A 222 17.07 1.33 32.34
CA SER A 222 17.25 2.13 33.56
C SER A 222 18.46 3.07 33.47
N LYS A 223 19.55 2.61 32.86
CA LYS A 223 20.80 3.37 32.68
C LYS A 223 20.98 4.01 31.29
N ALA A 224 20.07 3.78 30.36
CA ALA A 224 20.17 4.31 29.00
C ALA A 224 20.03 5.85 28.99
N LYS A 225 20.83 6.55 28.18
CA LYS A 225 20.66 7.99 27.92
C LYS A 225 19.56 8.20 26.87
N ASP A 226 18.95 9.39 26.84
CA ASP A 226 17.87 9.71 25.90
C ASP A 226 18.33 9.54 24.42
N ASP A 227 19.58 9.88 24.12
CA ASP A 227 20.22 9.69 22.80
C ASP A 227 20.36 8.21 22.39
N GLN A 228 20.21 7.27 23.34
CA GLN A 228 20.25 5.81 23.10
C GLN A 228 18.83 5.22 22.93
N LEU A 229 17.78 6.02 23.11
CA LEU A 229 16.37 5.61 22.97
C LEU A 229 15.79 6.02 21.60
N ILE A 230 16.64 6.15 20.59
CA ILE A 230 16.27 6.50 19.21
C ILE A 230 15.82 5.27 18.43
N CYS A 231 14.75 5.42 17.65
CA CYS A 231 14.36 4.46 16.62
C CYS A 231 14.08 5.21 15.32
N ILE A 232 15.03 5.16 14.39
CA ILE A 232 14.95 5.77 13.06
C ILE A 232 14.20 4.79 12.15
N PRO A 233 13.03 5.16 11.58
CA PRO A 233 12.39 4.31 10.59
C PRO A 233 13.28 4.15 9.35
N ALA A 234 13.55 2.90 8.97
CA ALA A 234 14.15 2.62 7.67
C ALA A 234 13.10 2.84 6.58
N HIS A 235 13.40 3.69 5.61
CA HIS A 235 12.60 3.89 4.40
C HIS A 235 13.34 3.25 3.24
N PHE A 236 12.71 2.31 2.54
CA PHE A 236 13.38 1.62 1.46
C PHE A 236 13.73 2.59 0.31
N GLU A 237 15.00 2.97 0.23
CA GLU A 237 15.59 3.60 -0.93
C GLU A 237 16.42 2.58 -1.73
N LYS A 238 16.13 2.45 -3.03
CA LYS A 238 16.80 1.50 -3.94
C LYS A 238 18.13 2.05 -4.46
N ASP A 239 18.31 3.38 -4.41
CA ASP A 239 19.48 4.10 -4.93
C ASP A 239 20.46 4.52 -3.82
N ASP A 240 20.21 4.13 -2.57
CA ASP A 240 21.12 4.34 -1.45
C ASP A 240 22.19 3.23 -1.40
N GLU A 241 23.31 3.52 -2.05
CA GLU A 241 24.50 2.65 -2.05
C GLU A 241 25.33 2.79 -0.76
N VAL A 242 25.06 3.78 0.10
CA VAL A 242 25.79 3.96 1.37
C VAL A 242 25.23 3.02 2.42
N LEU A 243 23.92 3.11 2.72
CA LEU A 243 23.29 2.23 3.70
C LEU A 243 23.06 0.81 3.13
N GLY A 244 22.97 0.68 1.81
CA GLY A 244 22.99 -0.60 1.11
C GLY A 244 21.71 -1.41 1.32
N HIS A 245 20.54 -0.79 1.19
CA HIS A 245 19.25 -1.47 1.35
C HIS A 245 19.09 -2.64 0.38
N VAL A 246 19.53 -2.44 -0.86
CA VAL A 246 19.51 -3.46 -1.91
C VAL A 246 20.44 -4.61 -1.56
N ASP A 247 21.58 -4.36 -0.91
CA ASP A 247 22.56 -5.41 -0.56
C ASP A 247 21.96 -6.42 0.42
N PHE A 248 21.13 -5.94 1.35
CA PHE A 248 20.39 -6.80 2.25
C PHE A 248 19.30 -7.60 1.53
N VAL A 249 18.52 -6.96 0.66
CA VAL A 249 17.45 -7.65 -0.10
C VAL A 249 18.04 -8.71 -1.02
N ASP A 250 19.14 -8.38 -1.72
CA ASP A 250 19.92 -9.26 -2.57
C ASP A 250 20.41 -10.48 -1.81
N ALA A 251 21.15 -10.28 -0.72
CA ALA A 251 21.65 -11.39 0.09
C ALA A 251 20.51 -12.24 0.67
N ALA A 252 19.45 -11.59 1.17
CA ALA A 252 18.34 -12.30 1.78
C ALA A 252 17.56 -13.17 0.78
N ALA A 253 17.33 -12.67 -0.44
CA ALA A 253 16.65 -13.37 -1.52
C ALA A 253 17.50 -14.52 -2.06
N ASN A 254 18.78 -14.26 -2.34
CA ASN A 254 19.70 -15.25 -2.88
C ASN A 254 19.99 -16.38 -1.89
N LEU A 255 20.05 -16.12 -0.58
CA LEU A 255 20.14 -17.19 0.42
C LEU A 255 18.90 -18.08 0.43
N ARG A 256 17.72 -17.49 0.23
CA ARG A 256 16.47 -18.25 0.14
C ARG A 256 16.42 -19.09 -1.13
N ALA A 257 16.90 -18.54 -2.25
CA ALA A 257 17.04 -19.24 -3.52
C ALA A 257 17.97 -20.45 -3.37
N LEU A 258 19.17 -20.25 -2.80
CA LEU A 258 20.15 -21.30 -2.55
C LEU A 258 19.58 -22.40 -1.64
N MET A 259 18.86 -22.02 -0.58
CA MET A 259 18.18 -22.96 0.32
C MET A 259 17.17 -23.87 -0.41
N TYR A 260 16.61 -23.47 -1.56
CA TYR A 260 15.69 -24.30 -2.38
C TYR A 260 16.31 -24.80 -3.70
N GLY A 261 17.63 -24.67 -3.88
CA GLY A 261 18.30 -25.06 -5.12
C GLY A 261 17.81 -24.27 -6.35
N LEU A 262 17.46 -23.00 -6.15
CA LEU A 262 17.13 -22.05 -7.21
C LEU A 262 18.39 -21.30 -7.65
N PRO A 263 18.49 -20.87 -8.92
CA PRO A 263 19.61 -20.06 -9.38
C PRO A 263 19.66 -18.72 -8.63
N LEU A 264 20.88 -18.21 -8.43
CA LEU A 264 21.09 -16.89 -7.85
C LEU A 264 20.71 -15.81 -8.85
N THR A 265 20.09 -14.75 -8.35
CA THR A 265 19.70 -13.57 -9.12
C THR A 265 20.75 -12.47 -8.90
N PRO A 266 21.30 -11.86 -9.97
CA PRO A 266 22.30 -10.81 -9.79
C PRO A 266 21.70 -9.57 -9.15
N ARG A 267 22.51 -8.84 -8.37
CA ARG A 267 22.08 -7.65 -7.60
C ARG A 267 21.26 -6.64 -8.40
N HIS A 268 21.65 -6.33 -9.64
CA HIS A 268 20.94 -5.35 -10.47
C HIS A 268 19.51 -5.81 -10.82
N GLU A 269 19.31 -7.11 -11.01
CA GLU A 269 18.00 -7.69 -11.25
C GLU A 269 17.16 -7.73 -9.97
N VAL A 270 17.78 -8.04 -8.83
CA VAL A 270 17.12 -7.89 -7.52
C VAL A 270 16.70 -6.44 -7.28
N LYS A 271 17.58 -5.46 -7.54
CA LYS A 271 17.30 -4.02 -7.46
C LYS A 271 16.12 -3.64 -8.36
N ARG A 272 16.09 -4.15 -9.60
CA ARG A 272 14.99 -3.92 -10.55
C ARG A 272 13.66 -4.42 -9.98
N ILE A 273 13.63 -5.65 -9.47
CA ILE A 273 12.41 -6.29 -8.96
C ILE A 273 11.96 -5.64 -7.65
N ALA A 274 12.84 -5.55 -6.66
CA ALA A 274 12.54 -4.99 -5.33
C ALA A 274 12.20 -3.50 -5.38
N GLY A 275 12.91 -2.75 -6.24
CA GLY A 275 12.67 -1.32 -6.47
C GLY A 275 11.53 -1.01 -7.41
N ARG A 276 10.85 -2.02 -7.99
CA ARG A 276 9.82 -1.87 -9.02
C ARG A 276 10.24 -0.90 -10.13
N ILE A 277 11.50 -1.04 -10.57
CA ILE A 277 12.08 -0.13 -11.55
C ILE A 277 11.42 -0.39 -12.89
N MET A 278 10.72 0.62 -13.40
CA MET A 278 10.20 0.62 -14.76
C MET A 278 11.34 0.92 -15.72
N PRO A 279 11.71 -0.01 -16.61
CA PRO A 279 12.75 0.26 -17.60
C PRO A 279 12.32 1.43 -18.49
N ALA A 280 13.20 2.43 -18.61
CA ALA A 280 12.96 3.61 -19.45
C ALA A 280 14.25 3.99 -20.17
N ILE A 281 14.11 4.45 -21.42
CA ILE A 281 15.21 4.93 -22.24
C ILE A 281 14.74 6.16 -23.02
N ALA A 282 15.63 7.12 -23.21
CA ALA A 282 15.31 8.42 -23.83
C ALA A 282 14.77 8.28 -25.26
N THR A 283 15.16 7.24 -25.99
CA THR A 283 14.70 6.99 -27.38
C THR A 283 13.19 6.75 -27.46
N THR A 284 12.63 5.88 -26.61
CA THR A 284 11.18 5.64 -26.56
C THR A 284 10.45 6.90 -26.11
N THR A 285 10.98 7.63 -25.12
CA THR A 285 10.40 8.90 -24.66
C THR A 285 10.35 9.95 -25.77
N ALA A 286 11.43 10.09 -26.56
CA ALA A 286 11.49 11.04 -27.66
C ALA A 286 10.48 10.69 -28.77
N VAL A 287 10.37 9.41 -29.14
CA VAL A 287 9.40 8.95 -30.14
C VAL A 287 7.96 9.21 -29.67
N VAL A 288 7.63 8.83 -28.43
CA VAL A 288 6.30 9.05 -27.87
C VAL A 288 5.98 10.54 -27.79
N ALA A 289 6.91 11.38 -27.32
CA ALA A 289 6.72 12.83 -27.26
C ALA A 289 6.47 13.44 -28.65
N GLY A 290 7.24 13.03 -29.67
CA GLY A 290 7.04 13.47 -31.05
C GLY A 290 5.65 13.10 -31.59
N LEU A 291 5.20 11.87 -31.35
CA LEU A 291 3.86 11.41 -31.75
C LEU A 291 2.74 12.18 -31.03
N VAL A 292 2.91 12.49 -29.74
CA VAL A 292 1.98 13.34 -28.99
C VAL A 292 1.92 14.76 -29.57
N CYS A 293 3.07 15.35 -29.93
CA CYS A 293 3.11 16.66 -30.59
C CYS A 293 2.35 16.65 -31.92
N VAL A 294 2.45 15.58 -32.71
CA VAL A 294 1.69 15.43 -33.96
C VAL A 294 0.18 15.41 -33.69
N GLU A 295 -0.30 14.67 -32.69
CA GLU A 295 -1.74 14.66 -32.35
C GLU A 295 -2.20 16.00 -31.75
N ALA A 296 -1.34 16.69 -30.99
CA ALA A 296 -1.63 18.02 -30.46
C ALA A 296 -1.81 19.05 -31.59
N LEU A 297 -0.97 19.01 -32.63
CA LEU A 297 -1.13 19.87 -33.81
C LEU A 297 -2.46 19.63 -34.53
N LYS A 298 -2.86 18.37 -34.69
CA LYS A 298 -4.18 18.02 -35.23
C LYS A 298 -5.30 18.59 -34.35
N PHE A 299 -5.19 18.41 -33.04
CA PHE A 299 -6.18 18.93 -32.10
C PHE A 299 -6.37 20.45 -32.23
N PHE A 300 -5.28 21.24 -32.29
CA PHE A 300 -5.38 22.69 -32.46
C PHE A 300 -5.90 23.13 -33.83
N ALA A 301 -5.50 22.43 -34.89
CA ALA A 301 -5.97 22.72 -36.24
C ALA A 301 -7.49 22.49 -36.39
N PHE A 302 -8.04 21.47 -35.72
CA PHE A 302 -9.47 21.12 -35.79
C PHE A 302 -10.33 21.80 -34.70
N LEU A 303 -9.71 22.46 -33.71
CA LEU A 303 -10.42 23.26 -32.70
C LEU A 303 -10.72 24.69 -33.14
N SER A 304 -9.92 25.22 -34.07
CA SER A 304 -10.06 26.60 -34.53
C SER A 304 -11.40 26.74 -35.28
N PRO A 305 -12.21 27.78 -35.03
CA PRO A 305 -13.44 27.98 -35.77
C PRO A 305 -13.12 28.09 -37.27
N PRO A 306 -13.92 27.46 -38.16
CA PRO A 306 -13.67 27.50 -39.59
C PRO A 306 -13.80 28.95 -40.08
N ASN A 307 -12.70 29.51 -40.57
CA ASN A 307 -12.64 30.84 -41.18
C ASN A 307 -12.93 30.78 -42.69
N HIS A 308 -12.71 29.61 -43.30
CA HIS A 308 -12.99 29.32 -44.70
C HIS A 308 -13.89 28.09 -44.87
N PRO A 309 -14.67 28.01 -45.97
CA PRO A 309 -15.58 26.89 -46.23
C PRO A 309 -14.89 25.53 -46.42
N HIS A 310 -13.56 25.50 -46.58
CA HIS A 310 -12.75 24.28 -46.67
C HIS A 310 -12.05 23.90 -45.35
N ASP A 311 -12.24 24.69 -44.30
CA ASP A 311 -11.61 24.41 -43.01
C ASP A 311 -12.24 23.16 -42.37
N PRO A 312 -11.41 22.30 -41.75
CA PRO A 312 -11.90 21.05 -41.20
C PRO A 312 -12.81 21.27 -39.99
N LEU A 313 -13.99 20.65 -40.02
CA LEU A 313 -14.91 20.65 -38.88
C LEU A 313 -14.30 19.88 -37.69
N PRO A 314 -14.54 20.31 -36.43
CA PRO A 314 -14.08 19.58 -35.24
C PRO A 314 -14.51 18.11 -35.20
N THR A 315 -15.65 17.78 -35.81
CA THR A 315 -16.17 16.40 -35.91
C THR A 315 -15.30 15.48 -36.77
N ALA A 316 -14.51 16.02 -37.69
CA ALA A 316 -13.58 15.26 -38.53
C ALA A 316 -12.28 14.86 -37.80
N LEU A 317 -12.02 15.43 -36.61
CA LEU A 317 -10.82 15.10 -35.81
C LEU A 317 -10.73 13.60 -35.51
N LEU A 318 -11.86 12.94 -35.22
CA LEU A 318 -11.90 11.51 -34.91
C LEU A 318 -11.42 10.65 -36.10
N GLU A 319 -11.63 11.10 -37.34
CA GLU A 319 -11.22 10.35 -38.53
C GLU A 319 -9.71 10.38 -38.76
N VAL A 320 -9.06 11.48 -38.37
CA VAL A 320 -7.63 11.75 -38.58
C VAL A 320 -6.76 11.48 -37.34
N ALA A 321 -7.36 11.48 -36.15
CA ALA A 321 -6.68 11.18 -34.89
C ALA A 321 -6.17 9.74 -34.87
N ARG A 322 -5.04 9.51 -34.22
CA ARG A 322 -4.40 8.19 -34.13
C ARG A 322 -3.90 7.91 -32.71
N ASN A 323 -4.21 6.72 -32.22
CA ASN A 323 -3.53 6.11 -31.08
C ASN A 323 -2.31 5.36 -31.60
N TYR A 324 -1.12 5.66 -31.10
CA TYR A 324 0.12 4.99 -31.51
C TYR A 324 0.57 3.96 -30.46
N PHE A 325 0.99 2.80 -30.95
CA PHE A 325 1.62 1.73 -30.18
C PHE A 325 3.02 1.51 -30.73
N VAL A 326 4.04 1.74 -29.90
CA VAL A 326 5.44 1.76 -30.32
C VAL A 326 6.19 0.64 -29.60
N ASN A 327 6.95 -0.15 -30.37
CA ASN A 327 7.94 -1.08 -29.86
C ASN A 327 9.24 -0.94 -30.65
N LEU A 328 10.19 -0.17 -30.10
CA LEU A 328 11.49 0.07 -30.74
C LEU A 328 12.44 -1.13 -30.69
N GLY A 329 12.15 -2.16 -29.87
CA GLY A 329 12.92 -3.41 -29.85
C GLY A 329 12.63 -4.30 -31.06
N ALA A 330 11.39 -4.27 -31.56
CA ALA A 330 10.95 -4.94 -32.79
C ALA A 330 10.86 -3.98 -34.00
N PRO A 331 11.53 -2.83 -33.93
CA PRO A 331 11.23 -1.57 -34.67
C PRO A 331 9.81 -1.41 -35.28
N THR A 332 8.74 -1.62 -34.50
CA THR A 332 7.36 -1.49 -35.00
C THR A 332 6.61 -0.29 -34.43
N ILE A 333 5.83 0.38 -35.27
CA ILE A 333 4.84 1.39 -34.87
C ILE A 333 3.50 1.01 -35.49
N TYR A 334 2.47 0.87 -34.67
CA TYR A 334 1.09 0.67 -35.11
C TYR A 334 0.28 1.90 -34.76
N SER A 335 -0.55 2.36 -35.69
CA SER A 335 -1.51 3.43 -35.45
C SER A 335 -2.93 2.92 -35.62
N ILE A 336 -3.80 3.19 -34.65
CA ILE A 336 -5.22 2.79 -34.69
C ILE A 336 -6.06 4.04 -34.54
N ARG A 337 -7.17 4.14 -35.28
CA ARG A 337 -8.12 5.23 -35.09
C ARG A 337 -8.76 5.11 -33.69
N PRO A 338 -8.90 6.20 -32.93
CA PRO A 338 -9.66 6.16 -31.68
C PRO A 338 -11.09 5.69 -31.91
N SER A 339 -11.62 4.92 -30.96
CA SER A 339 -13.01 4.50 -31.02
C SER A 339 -13.95 5.70 -30.84
N PRO A 340 -15.09 5.75 -31.55
CA PRO A 340 -16.11 6.75 -31.29
C PRO A 340 -16.62 6.61 -29.85
N CYS A 341 -17.07 7.72 -29.28
CA CYS A 341 -17.74 7.66 -27.98
C CYS A 341 -19.01 6.82 -28.11
N ARG A 342 -19.24 5.94 -27.12
CA ARG A 342 -20.48 5.16 -27.06
C ARG A 342 -21.65 6.11 -26.79
N LEU A 343 -22.65 6.03 -27.66
CA LEU A 343 -23.92 6.71 -27.48
C LEU A 343 -24.90 5.74 -26.86
N GLN A 344 -25.67 6.24 -25.89
CA GLN A 344 -26.73 5.51 -25.23
C GLN A 344 -28.06 6.19 -25.52
N SER A 345 -29.03 5.43 -25.99
CA SER A 345 -30.38 5.92 -26.20
C SER A 345 -31.14 5.94 -24.88
N LEU A 346 -31.66 7.09 -24.51
CA LEU A 346 -32.51 7.26 -23.35
C LEU A 346 -33.99 7.00 -23.71
N PRO A 347 -34.82 6.74 -22.69
CA PRO A 347 -36.25 6.43 -22.85
C PRO A 347 -37.07 7.49 -23.61
N ASN A 348 -36.62 8.74 -23.56
CA ASN A 348 -37.21 9.89 -24.25
C ASN A 348 -36.78 10.03 -25.73
N GLY A 349 -36.02 9.06 -26.27
CA GLY A 349 -35.49 9.09 -27.64
C GLY A 349 -34.21 9.91 -27.81
N VAL A 350 -33.69 10.53 -26.75
CA VAL A 350 -32.44 11.31 -26.80
C VAL A 350 -31.23 10.38 -26.72
N THR A 351 -30.29 10.52 -27.63
CA THR A 351 -28.99 9.83 -27.55
C THR A 351 -27.98 10.67 -26.80
N VAL A 352 -27.40 10.12 -25.75
CA VAL A 352 -26.43 10.80 -24.89
C VAL A 352 -25.09 10.07 -24.85
N SER A 353 -24.04 10.80 -24.52
CA SER A 353 -22.67 10.30 -24.41
C SER A 353 -22.14 10.50 -22.99
N THR A 354 -21.06 9.80 -22.63
CA THR A 354 -20.39 9.98 -21.33
C THR A 354 -19.80 11.38 -21.12
N TRP A 355 -19.60 12.13 -22.20
CA TRP A 355 -18.97 13.46 -22.18
C TRP A 355 -19.95 14.62 -22.03
N ASN A 356 -21.25 14.35 -22.12
CA ASN A 356 -22.29 15.36 -21.99
C ASN A 356 -22.96 15.24 -20.61
N PRO A 357 -22.39 15.82 -19.54
CA PRO A 357 -23.05 15.82 -18.24
C PRO A 357 -24.32 16.66 -18.33
N TRP A 358 -25.41 16.12 -17.79
CA TRP A 358 -26.64 16.88 -17.68
C TRP A 358 -26.50 17.81 -16.49
N THR A 359 -26.64 19.11 -16.72
CA THR A 359 -26.40 20.10 -15.67
C THR A 359 -27.72 20.69 -15.20
N LEU A 360 -27.91 20.71 -13.88
CA LEU A 360 -29.09 21.22 -13.21
C LEU A 360 -28.64 22.14 -12.06
N PRO A 361 -28.84 23.46 -12.18
CA PRO A 361 -28.55 24.38 -11.09
C PRO A 361 -29.63 24.27 -10.00
N ILE A 362 -29.21 24.25 -8.73
CA ILE A 362 -30.15 24.42 -7.63
C ILE A 362 -30.61 25.89 -7.64
N PRO A 363 -31.92 26.18 -7.69
CA PRO A 363 -32.42 27.55 -7.67
C PRO A 363 -31.94 28.33 -6.43
N HIS A 364 -31.49 29.57 -6.61
CA HIS A 364 -30.94 30.42 -5.53
C HIS A 364 -31.95 30.73 -4.41
N ASP A 365 -33.25 30.64 -4.68
CA ASP A 365 -34.32 30.93 -3.72
C ASP A 365 -34.78 29.71 -2.91
N ALA A 366 -34.13 28.54 -3.05
CA ALA A 366 -34.68 27.28 -2.57
C ALA A 366 -33.79 26.55 -1.55
N PRO A 367 -33.73 26.98 -0.27
CA PRO A 367 -33.35 26.09 0.83
C PRO A 367 -34.29 24.86 0.96
N GLN A 368 -35.38 24.83 0.19
CA GLN A 368 -36.40 23.78 0.17
C GLN A 368 -36.39 22.92 -1.11
N PHE A 369 -35.37 22.97 -1.98
CA PHE A 369 -35.34 22.05 -3.13
C PHE A 369 -35.22 20.61 -2.65
N THR A 370 -36.29 19.85 -2.77
CA THR A 370 -36.40 18.49 -2.25
C THR A 370 -35.97 17.44 -3.26
N LEU A 371 -35.77 16.21 -2.79
CA LEU A 371 -35.57 15.05 -3.67
C LEU A 371 -36.77 14.82 -4.59
N SER A 372 -38.00 15.11 -4.14
CA SER A 372 -39.22 15.08 -4.96
C SER A 372 -39.19 16.11 -6.09
N ASP A 373 -38.69 17.31 -5.80
CA ASP A 373 -38.56 18.37 -6.82
C ASP A 373 -37.54 17.99 -7.88
N LEU A 374 -36.44 17.33 -7.48
CA LEU A 374 -35.45 16.79 -8.43
C LEU A 374 -36.09 15.76 -9.38
N ILE A 375 -36.85 14.80 -8.84
CA ILE A 375 -37.52 13.77 -9.66
C ILE A 375 -38.53 14.41 -10.61
N THR A 376 -39.32 15.37 -10.12
CA THR A 376 -40.30 16.10 -10.92
C THR A 376 -39.62 16.91 -12.02
N THR A 377 -38.51 17.59 -11.71
CA THR A 377 -37.73 18.37 -12.68
C THR A 377 -37.13 17.46 -13.77
N LEU A 378 -36.68 16.25 -13.41
CA LEU A 378 -36.20 15.27 -14.39
C LEU A 378 -37.32 14.81 -15.33
N GLN A 379 -38.52 14.60 -14.80
CA GLN A 379 -39.70 14.24 -15.60
C GLN A 379 -40.16 15.39 -16.50
N GLU A 380 -40.23 16.63 -15.99
CA GLU A 380 -40.71 17.79 -16.75
C GLU A 380 -39.71 18.25 -17.81
N ARG A 381 -38.42 18.33 -17.46
CA ARG A 381 -37.39 18.88 -18.35
C ARG A 381 -36.89 17.87 -19.38
N PHE A 382 -36.81 16.60 -19.00
CA PHE A 382 -36.23 15.56 -19.84
C PHE A 382 -37.23 14.47 -20.24
N GLY A 383 -38.43 14.42 -19.67
CA GLY A 383 -39.40 13.37 -19.96
C GLY A 383 -39.00 12.00 -19.41
N LEU A 384 -38.17 11.96 -18.36
CA LEU A 384 -37.58 10.72 -17.83
C LEU A 384 -37.93 10.50 -16.36
N SER A 385 -38.46 9.31 -16.07
CA SER A 385 -38.78 8.87 -14.71
C SER A 385 -37.55 8.17 -14.11
N ALA A 386 -37.00 8.72 -13.03
CA ALA A 386 -35.82 8.16 -12.37
C ALA A 386 -36.21 6.94 -11.52
N SER A 387 -35.56 5.79 -11.74
CA SER A 387 -35.73 4.58 -10.93
C SER A 387 -34.71 4.50 -9.79
N LEU A 388 -33.48 4.99 -10.00
CA LEU A 388 -32.41 4.97 -9.00
C LEU A 388 -31.62 6.28 -9.07
N ILE A 389 -31.39 6.91 -7.93
CA ILE A 389 -30.47 8.05 -7.79
C ILE A 389 -29.44 7.70 -6.72
N SER A 390 -28.16 7.75 -7.08
CA SER A 390 -27.06 7.49 -6.16
C SER A 390 -25.94 8.52 -6.28
N GLN A 391 -25.25 8.71 -5.17
CA GLN A 391 -23.98 9.43 -5.11
C GLN A 391 -22.89 8.39 -4.81
N GLN A 392 -22.11 8.03 -5.82
CA GLN A 392 -21.12 6.94 -5.73
C GLN A 392 -21.77 5.64 -5.21
N SER A 393 -21.39 5.14 -4.03
CA SER A 393 -21.96 3.95 -3.40
C SER A 393 -23.17 4.24 -2.51
N ARG A 394 -23.55 5.50 -2.31
CA ARG A 394 -24.66 5.90 -1.44
C ARG A 394 -25.93 6.09 -2.26
N VAL A 395 -26.91 5.20 -2.06
CA VAL A 395 -28.23 5.32 -2.67
C VAL A 395 -29.04 6.41 -1.97
N LEU A 396 -29.51 7.39 -2.75
CA LEU A 396 -30.35 8.50 -2.30
C LEU A 396 -31.83 8.19 -2.50
N TYR A 397 -32.17 7.56 -3.63
CA TYR A 397 -33.53 7.19 -4.02
C TYR A 397 -33.53 5.88 -4.81
N MET A 398 -34.52 5.03 -4.59
CA MET A 398 -34.78 3.83 -5.40
C MET A 398 -36.30 3.60 -5.46
N GLU A 399 -36.82 3.46 -6.67
CA GLU A 399 -38.22 3.08 -6.95
C GLU A 399 -38.50 1.68 -6.35
N ASP A 400 -39.73 1.42 -5.94
CA ASP A 400 -40.19 0.19 -5.26
C ASP A 400 -39.71 -0.06 -3.81
N PHE A 401 -38.78 0.74 -3.26
CA PHE A 401 -38.33 0.61 -1.87
C PHE A 401 -38.94 1.69 -0.96
N ASN A 402 -39.98 1.29 -0.21
CA ASN A 402 -40.72 2.16 0.73
C ASN A 402 -39.86 2.92 1.75
N PHE A 403 -38.66 2.43 2.07
CA PHE A 403 -37.72 3.10 2.96
C PHE A 403 -37.28 4.47 2.42
N TYR A 404 -37.13 4.62 1.10
CA TYR A 404 -36.69 5.87 0.47
C TYR A 404 -37.83 6.88 0.29
N ASN A 405 -39.09 6.45 0.34
CA ASN A 405 -40.26 7.34 0.25
C ASN A 405 -40.30 8.36 1.39
N GLN A 406 -39.74 8.04 2.56
CA GLN A 406 -39.62 8.97 3.69
C GLN A 406 -38.63 10.13 3.43
N LYS A 407 -37.70 9.95 2.48
CA LYS A 407 -36.65 10.92 2.13
C LYS A 407 -37.06 11.85 0.98
N LEU A 408 -38.20 11.61 0.34
CA LEU A 408 -38.68 12.41 -0.80
C LEU A 408 -38.87 13.89 -0.44
N GLY A 409 -39.37 14.17 0.78
CA GLY A 409 -39.57 15.54 1.27
C GLY A 409 -38.32 16.17 1.91
N TRP A 410 -37.18 15.48 1.93
CA TRP A 410 -35.96 16.04 2.51
C TRP A 410 -35.28 16.95 1.49
N SER A 411 -34.65 18.02 1.99
CA SER A 411 -33.83 18.91 1.17
C SER A 411 -32.71 18.11 0.49
N LEU A 412 -32.52 18.31 -0.81
CA LEU A 412 -31.48 17.60 -1.58
C LEU A 412 -30.10 17.88 -1.00
N LEU A 413 -29.83 19.12 -0.58
CA LEU A 413 -28.54 19.52 0.02
C LEU A 413 -28.22 18.76 1.31
N SER A 414 -29.21 18.34 2.10
CA SER A 414 -28.94 17.56 3.33
C SER A 414 -28.67 16.08 3.04
N LEU A 415 -29.08 15.60 1.86
CA LEU A 415 -28.86 14.22 1.41
C LEU A 415 -27.51 14.05 0.71
N LEU A 416 -27.00 15.10 0.08
CA LEU A 416 -25.72 15.10 -0.61
C LEU A 416 -24.55 15.19 0.38
N SER A 417 -23.45 14.52 0.03
CA SER A 417 -22.15 14.70 0.68
C SER A 417 -21.29 15.61 -0.20
N TYR A 418 -20.94 16.80 0.27
CA TYR A 418 -20.07 17.74 -0.44
C TYR A 418 -19.26 18.56 0.55
N ASP A 419 -18.10 19.04 0.12
CA ASP A 419 -17.26 19.95 0.89
C ASP A 419 -17.68 21.41 0.62
N PRO A 420 -17.46 22.36 1.54
CA PRO A 420 -17.87 23.76 1.37
C PRO A 420 -17.28 24.47 0.13
N GLU A 421 -16.18 23.96 -0.40
CA GLU A 421 -15.48 24.48 -1.59
C GLU A 421 -16.00 23.87 -2.91
N ASP A 422 -16.87 22.86 -2.84
CA ASP A 422 -17.40 22.20 -4.03
C ASP A 422 -18.39 23.12 -4.77
N SER A 423 -18.17 23.29 -6.08
CA SER A 423 -19.09 24.05 -6.94
C SER A 423 -20.21 23.19 -7.54
N TYR A 424 -20.05 21.86 -7.51
CA TYR A 424 -21.04 20.93 -8.04
C TYR A 424 -20.91 19.54 -7.40
N VAL A 425 -21.98 18.74 -7.51
CA VAL A 425 -22.00 17.31 -7.16
C VAL A 425 -22.48 16.51 -8.36
N ASP A 426 -21.76 15.43 -8.69
CA ASP A 426 -22.18 14.50 -9.73
C ASP A 426 -23.01 13.35 -9.12
N LEU A 427 -24.18 13.09 -9.69
CA LEU A 427 -25.09 11.99 -9.34
C LEU A 427 -25.17 10.98 -10.49
N ILE A 428 -25.36 9.72 -10.13
CA ILE A 428 -25.67 8.65 -11.08
C ILE A 428 -27.17 8.42 -11.03
N VAL A 429 -27.82 8.49 -12.18
CA VAL A 429 -29.27 8.32 -12.31
C VAL A 429 -29.56 7.20 -13.29
N THR A 430 -30.43 6.29 -12.88
CA THR A 430 -31.03 5.27 -13.75
C THR A 430 -32.48 5.66 -14.01
N TYR A 431 -32.93 5.49 -15.26
CA TYR A 431 -34.28 5.85 -15.67
C TYR A 431 -35.08 4.61 -16.08
N HIS A 432 -36.37 4.63 -15.76
CA HIS A 432 -37.29 3.56 -16.10
C HIS A 432 -37.80 3.69 -17.55
N SER A 433 -37.81 2.59 -18.32
CA SER A 433 -38.36 2.56 -19.68
C SER A 433 -38.90 1.21 -20.09
N GLY A 434 -40.22 1.10 -20.30
CA GLY A 434 -40.83 -0.07 -20.91
C GLY A 434 -40.48 -1.41 -20.23
N GLY A 435 -40.24 -1.39 -18.91
CA GLY A 435 -39.85 -2.57 -18.13
C GLY A 435 -38.35 -2.86 -18.05
N VAL A 436 -37.48 -2.02 -18.61
CA VAL A 436 -36.01 -2.13 -18.50
C VAL A 436 -35.43 -0.81 -17.98
N ASP A 437 -34.54 -0.92 -17.00
CA ASP A 437 -33.83 0.21 -16.42
C ASP A 437 -32.60 0.57 -17.27
N VAL A 438 -32.47 1.85 -17.60
CA VAL A 438 -31.38 2.38 -18.44
C VAL A 438 -30.55 3.36 -17.62
N GLU A 439 -29.27 3.04 -17.43
CA GLU A 439 -28.31 3.95 -16.77
C GLU A 439 -28.06 5.17 -17.65
N ALA A 440 -27.97 6.37 -17.07
CA ALA A 440 -27.72 7.58 -17.84
C ALA A 440 -26.35 8.22 -17.50
N PRO A 441 -25.87 9.17 -18.34
CA PRO A 441 -24.71 9.96 -17.99
C PRO A 441 -24.94 10.69 -16.67
N ARG A 442 -23.83 10.99 -16.00
CA ARG A 442 -23.84 11.74 -14.73
C ARG A 442 -24.71 13.00 -14.81
N LEU A 443 -25.56 13.16 -13.81
CA LEU A 443 -26.33 14.37 -13.56
C LEU A 443 -25.51 15.26 -12.63
N ARG A 444 -25.05 16.39 -13.14
CA ARG A 444 -24.32 17.41 -12.39
C ARG A 444 -25.27 18.41 -11.76
N ILE A 445 -25.30 18.40 -10.44
CA ILE A 445 -26.03 19.39 -9.64
C ILE A 445 -25.07 20.56 -9.34
N ILE A 446 -25.37 21.76 -9.81
CA ILE A 446 -24.58 22.95 -9.45
C ILE A 446 -25.02 23.41 -8.06
N LEU A 447 -24.07 23.48 -7.13
CA LEU A 447 -24.32 23.95 -5.77
C LEU A 447 -24.47 25.49 -5.75
N PRO A 448 -25.30 26.04 -4.86
CA PRO A 448 -25.39 27.48 -4.70
C PRO A 448 -24.04 28.05 -4.28
N SER A 449 -23.55 29.06 -4.99
CA SER A 449 -22.33 29.77 -4.62
C SER A 449 -22.45 30.32 -3.20
N PRO A 450 -21.42 30.22 -2.34
CA PRO A 450 -21.45 30.88 -1.04
C PRO A 450 -21.68 32.37 -1.28
N SER A 451 -22.78 32.90 -0.75
CA SER A 451 -23.05 34.34 -0.82
C SER A 451 -21.85 35.06 -0.23
N VAL A 452 -21.08 35.77 -1.04
CA VAL A 452 -20.13 36.77 -0.55
C VAL A 452 -20.98 37.75 0.25
N SER A 453 -20.98 37.62 1.57
CA SER A 453 -21.67 38.51 2.47
C SER A 453 -21.18 39.92 2.16
N GLY A 454 -22.08 40.74 1.63
CA GLY A 454 -21.79 42.12 1.30
C GLY A 454 -21.19 42.82 2.50
N THR A 455 -19.98 43.34 2.34
CA THR A 455 -19.51 44.48 3.10
C THR A 455 -20.38 45.68 2.70
N SER A 456 -21.52 45.84 3.34
CA SER A 456 -22.22 47.12 3.40
C SER A 456 -21.60 47.92 4.56
N SER A 457 -20.85 48.94 4.16
CA SER A 457 -20.49 50.20 4.84
C SER A 457 -20.92 50.41 6.28
#